data_AF-A0A0J6G9W8-F1
#
_entry.id   AF-A0A0J6G9W8-F1
#
_cell.length_a   1.000
_cell.length_b   1.000
_cell.length_c   1.000
_cell.angle_alpha   90.00
_cell.angle_beta   90.00
_cell.angle_gamma   90.00
#
_symmetry.space_group_name_H-M   'P 1'
#
loop_
_entity.id
_entity.type
_entity.pdbx_description
1 polymer ?
#
loop_
_entity_poly.entity_id
_entity_poly.type
_entity_poly.pdbx_seq_one_letter_code
_entity_poly.pdbx_strand_id
1 'polypeptide(L)' 'MSTYGARLKHERLRLKLTQAQLAHTGGVGRHAQSCYERDITLPRADYLSAITLLGIDVLFIITGRHTLHIGSPAL' A
#
# COMPACT_ATOMS: atom_id res chain seq x y z
N MET A 1 1.81 -7.16 -17.11
CA MET A 1 2.69 -6.58 -16.08
C MET A 1 1.82 -5.88 -15.05
N SER A 2 2.07 -6.02 -13.74
CA SER A 2 1.30 -5.29 -12.73
C SER A 2 1.80 -3.84 -12.64
N THR A 3 0.88 -2.87 -12.53
CA THR A 3 1.21 -1.46 -12.32
C THR A 3 1.40 -1.15 -10.83
N TYR A 4 1.86 0.06 -10.51
CA TYR A 4 1.99 0.53 -9.14
C TYR A 4 0.63 0.49 -8.43
N GLY A 5 -0.40 1.08 -9.04
CA GLY A 5 -1.75 1.13 -8.52
C GLY A 5 -2.38 -0.25 -8.35
N ALA A 6 -2.11 -1.17 -9.28
CA ALA A 6 -2.57 -2.56 -9.17
C ALA A 6 -1.96 -3.27 -7.96
N ARG A 7 -0.66 -3.06 -7.68
CA ARG A 7 0.01 -3.65 -6.50
C ARG A 7 -0.44 -3.00 -5.19
N LEU A 8 -0.66 -1.68 -5.17
CA LEU A 8 -1.23 -1.00 -4.00
C LEU A 8 -2.63 -1.53 -3.68
N LYS A 9 -3.48 -1.70 -4.70
CA LYS A 9 -4.82 -2.30 -4.54
C LYS A 9 -4.74 -3.74 -4.06
N HIS A 10 -3.80 -4.52 -4.59
CA HIS A 10 -3.56 -5.91 -4.16
C HIS A 10 -3.27 -5.97 -2.66
N GLU A 11 -2.30 -5.19 -2.17
CA GLU A 11 -1.94 -5.18 -0.74
C GLU A 11 -3.07 -4.69 0.15
N ARG A 12 -3.80 -3.65 -0.28
CA ARG A 12 -4.99 -3.18 0.45
C ARG A 12 -6.03 -4.30 0.62
N LEU A 13 -6.32 -5.03 -0.47
CA LEU A 13 -7.30 -6.11 -0.47
C LEU A 13 -6.81 -7.32 0.31
N ARG A 14 -5.51 -7.63 0.29
CA ARG A 14 -4.89 -8.69 1.12
C ARG A 14 -5.18 -8.46 2.61
N LEU A 15 -5.13 -7.20 3.04
CA LEU A 15 -5.46 -6.80 4.41
C LEU A 15 -6.97 -6.54 4.65
N LYS A 16 -7.84 -6.82 3.67
CA LYS A 16 -9.30 -6.61 3.74
C LYS A 16 -9.72 -5.18 4.07
N LEU A 17 -8.93 -4.19 3.68
CA LEU A 17 -9.20 -2.78 3.94
C LEU A 17 -10.05 -2.17 2.82
N THR A 18 -10.96 -1.26 3.18
CA THR A 18 -11.62 -0.38 2.22
C THR A 18 -10.67 0.74 1.75
N GLN A 19 -10.98 1.37 0.62
CA GLN A 19 -10.21 2.54 0.16
C GLN A 19 -10.21 3.68 1.19
N ALA A 20 -11.33 3.88 1.91
CA ALA A 20 -11.43 4.92 2.92
C ALA A 20 -10.52 4.64 4.14
N GLN A 21 -10.45 3.39 4.59
CA GLN A 21 -9.57 3.00 5.71
C GLN A 21 -8.10 3.20 5.36
N LEU A 22 -7.64 2.73 4.20
CA LEU A 22 -6.24 2.90 3.82
C LEU A 22 -5.89 4.37 3.55
N ALA A 23 -6.81 5.13 2.94
CA ALA A 23 -6.66 6.57 2.74
C ALA A 23 -6.46 7.30 4.08
N HIS A 24 -7.29 6.98 5.08
CA HIS A 24 -7.21 7.58 6.41
C HIS A 24 -5.85 7.34 7.07
N THR A 25 -5.34 6.10 7.02
CA THR A 25 -3.98 5.79 7.52
C THR A 25 -2.90 6.59 6.79
N GLY A 26 -3.03 6.74 5.48
CA GLY A 26 -2.11 7.53 4.66
C GLY A 26 -2.27 9.05 4.78
N GLY A 27 -3.17 9.56 5.63
CA GLY A 27 -3.42 11.00 5.80
C GLY A 27 -4.06 11.68 4.59
N VAL A 28 -4.75 10.92 3.73
CA VAL A 28 -5.35 11.41 2.48
C VAL A 28 -6.84 11.09 2.40
N GLY A 29 -7.55 11.71 1.46
CA GLY A 29 -8.95 11.40 1.18
C GLY A 29 -9.13 10.12 0.35
N ARG A 30 -10.31 9.48 0.46
CA ARG A 30 -10.69 8.29 -0.34
C ARG A 30 -10.50 8.50 -1.85
N HIS A 31 -10.75 9.71 -2.36
CA HIS A 31 -10.54 10.03 -3.77
C HIS A 31 -9.07 9.87 -4.18
N ALA A 32 -8.13 10.37 -3.37
CA ALA A 32 -6.69 10.20 -3.62
C ALA A 32 -6.30 8.72 -3.67
N GLN A 33 -6.80 7.90 -2.73
CA GLN A 33 -6.61 6.44 -2.76
C GLN A 33 -7.09 5.82 -4.08
N SER A 34 -8.27 6.21 -4.54
CA SER A 34 -8.81 5.74 -5.82
C SER A 34 -7.94 6.16 -7.00
N CYS A 35 -7.37 7.38 -6.98
CA CYS A 35 -6.45 7.86 -8.02
C CYS A 35 -5.13 7.09 -8.00
N TYR A 36 -4.59 6.77 -6.82
CA TYR A 36 -3.38 5.95 -6.68
C TYR A 36 -3.58 4.54 -7.24
N GLU A 37 -4.70 3.88 -6.90
CA GLU A 37 -5.00 2.53 -7.38
C GLU A 37 -5.30 2.43 -8.89
N ARG A 38 -5.52 3.57 -9.54
CA ARG A 38 -5.75 3.69 -10.99
C ARG A 38 -4.55 4.29 -11.73
N ASP A 39 -3.42 4.45 -11.05
CA ASP A 39 -2.20 5.05 -11.60
C ASP A 39 -2.39 6.49 -12.16
N ILE A 40 -3.40 7.24 -11.68
CA ILE A 40 -3.67 8.63 -12.10
C ILE A 40 -2.68 9.58 -11.45
N THR A 41 -2.36 9.34 -10.19
CA THR A 41 -1.40 10.09 -9.38
C THR A 41 -0.57 9.10 -8.57
N LEU A 42 0.62 9.50 -8.12
CA LEU A 42 1.43 8.70 -7.22
C LEU A 42 1.37 9.25 -5.80
N PRO A 43 1.33 8.39 -4.77
CA PRO A 43 1.42 8.84 -3.39
C PRO A 43 2.83 9.33 -3.07
N ARG A 44 2.92 10.22 -2.09
CA ARG A 44 4.20 10.69 -1.56
C ARG A 44 4.80 9.71 -0.54
N ALA A 45 6.06 9.93 -0.19
CA ALA A 45 6.80 9.07 0.74
C ALA A 45 6.19 9.02 2.15
N ASP A 46 5.57 10.09 2.64
CA ASP A 46 4.88 10.13 3.93
C ASP A 46 3.65 9.21 3.97
N TYR A 47 2.85 9.20 2.90
CA TYR A 47 1.78 8.23 2.74
C TYR A 47 2.32 6.80 2.79
N LEU A 48 3.41 6.51 2.07
CA LEU A 48 4.01 5.18 2.01
C LEU A 48 4.56 4.73 3.38
N SER A 49 5.23 5.64 4.09
CA SER A 49 5.69 5.40 5.46
C SER A 49 4.54 5.05 6.39
N ALA A 50 3.42 5.77 6.30
CA ALA A 50 2.28 5.54 7.17
C ALA A 50 1.60 4.18 6.91
N ILE A 51 1.38 3.81 5.65
CA ILE A 51 0.73 2.53 5.32
C ILE A 51 1.62 1.32 5.56
N THR A 52 2.95 1.48 5.56
CA THR A 52 3.89 0.40 5.92
C THR A 52 3.63 -0.12 7.33
N LEU A 53 3.29 0.77 8.27
CA LEU A 53 2.98 0.41 9.66
C LEU A 53 1.70 -0.43 9.80
N LEU A 54 0.84 -0.42 8.79
CA LEU A 54 -0.37 -1.26 8.72
C LEU A 54 -0.07 -2.68 8.19
N GLY A 55 1.18 -2.97 7.84
CA GLY A 55 1.60 -4.25 7.28
C GLY A 55 1.45 -4.35 5.76
N ILE A 56 1.31 -3.21 5.07
CA ILE A 56 1.38 -3.13 3.60
C ILE A 56 2.84 -3.32 3.16
N ASP A 57 3.07 -4.22 2.20
CA ASP A 57 4.38 -4.42 1.58
C ASP A 57 4.70 -3.31 0.56
N VAL A 58 5.25 -2.19 1.03
CA VAL A 58 5.61 -1.04 0.18
C VAL A 58 6.72 -1.39 -0.82
N LEU A 59 7.65 -2.27 -0.47
CA LEU A 59 8.69 -2.71 -1.41
C LEU A 59 8.06 -3.45 -2.58
N PHE A 60 7.08 -4.32 -2.34
CA PHE A 60 6.30 -4.96 -3.40
C PHE A 60 5.60 -3.93 -4.27
N ILE A 61 4.94 -2.93 -3.68
CA ILE A 61 4.24 -1.89 -4.44
C ILE A 61 5.21 -1.17 -5.40
N ILE A 62 6.41 -0.83 -4.94
CA ILE A 62 7.39 -0.10 -5.76
C ILE A 62 8.04 -1.01 -6.80
N THR A 63 8.47 -2.20 -6.41
CA THR A 63 9.40 -3.04 -7.20
C THR A 63 8.74 -4.24 -7.89
N GLY A 64 7.53 -4.62 -7.49
CA GLY A 64 6.89 -5.86 -7.90
C GLY A 64 7.48 -7.12 -7.26
N ARG A 65 8.44 -6.99 -6.34
CA ARG A 65 9.04 -8.10 -5.60
C ARG A 65 8.54 -8.08 -4.16
N HIS A 66 7.95 -9.17 -3.71
CA HIS A 66 7.53 -9.31 -2.32
C HIS A 66 8.73 -9.24 -1.39
N THR A 67 8.59 -8.50 -0.31
CA THR A 67 9.54 -8.56 0.80
C THR A 67 9.44 -9.93 1.44
N LEU A 68 10.57 -10.59 1.63
CA LEU A 68 10.61 -11.79 2.44
C LEU A 68 10.35 -11.38 3.89
N HIS A 69 9.12 -11.61 4.35
CA HIS A 69 8.80 -11.48 5.76
C HIS A 69 9.35 -12.71 6.49
N ILE A 70 10.64 -12.66 6.82
CA ILE A 70 11.24 -13.62 7.75
C ILE A 70 10.68 -13.22 9.11
N GLY A 71 9.68 -13.95 9.59
CA GLY A 71 9.10 -13.71 10.91
C GLY A 71 10.24 -13.60 11.92
N SER A 72 10.21 -12.55 12.76
CA SER A 72 11.16 -12.43 13.86
C SER A 72 11.24 -13.79 14.56
N PRO A 73 12.45 -14.35 14.81
CA PRO A 73 12.54 -15.50 15.67
C PRO A 73 11.86 -15.11 16.97
N ALA A 74 10.84 -15.87 17.37
CA ALA A 74 10.21 -15.69 18.66
C ALA A 74 11.35 -15.75 19.70
N LEU A 75 11.58 -14.64 20.40
CA LEU A 75 12.38 -14.62 21.62
C LEU A 75 11.52 -15.11 22.77
#